data_AF-A0A8J4YL29-F1
#
_entry.id   AF-A0A8J4YL29-F1
#
_cell.length_a   1.000
_cell.length_b   1.000
_cell.length_c   1.000
_cell.angle_alpha   90.00
_cell.angle_beta   90.00
_cell.angle_gamma   90.00
#
_symmetry.space_group_name_H-M   'P 1'
#
loop_
_entity.id
_entity.type
_entity.pdbx_description
1 polymer ?
#
loop_
_entity_poly.entity_id
_entity_poly.type
_entity_poly.pdbx_seq_one_letter_code
_entity_poly.pdbx_strand_id
1 'polypeptide(L)'
;MDSPFSALDSGVAGRIWVEGVLGLLLGRRRTVILATHLTHFSRRAHKIIYLEGGRISVQGSPLEVARAAPKLWQAWSDGGEGQRAEGAIEVAGGEGRTARERWALVRLVSRLALRQSSTRASRRGISDEADKYNNEHNKWK
;
A
#
# COMPACT_ATOMS: atom_id res chain seq x y z
N MET A 1 18.99 9.66 -2.12
CA MET A 1 18.67 8.41 -1.41
C MET A 1 19.40 7.28 -2.11
N ASP A 2 20.05 6.40 -1.36
CA ASP A 2 20.73 5.23 -1.94
C ASP A 2 19.81 4.01 -1.84
N SER A 3 19.42 3.49 -3.00
CA SER A 3 18.61 2.30 -3.22
C SER A 3 17.37 2.16 -2.29
N PRO A 4 16.49 3.18 -2.20
CA PRO A 4 15.38 3.17 -1.24
C PRO A 4 14.31 2.09 -1.49
N PHE A 5 14.31 1.46 -2.66
CA PHE A 5 13.30 0.47 -3.05
C PHE A 5 13.82 -0.98 -3.03
N SER A 6 15.11 -1.20 -2.81
CA SER A 6 15.72 -2.54 -2.97
C SER A 6 15.29 -3.55 -1.92
N ALA A 7 14.87 -3.08 -0.75
CA ALA A 7 14.37 -3.92 0.35
C ALA A 7 12.86 -4.16 0.29
N LEU A 8 12.17 -3.60 -0.70
CA LEU A 8 10.71 -3.63 -0.81
C LEU A 8 10.26 -4.60 -1.90
N ASP A 9 9.10 -5.23 -1.70
CA ASP A 9 8.44 -5.92 -2.79
C ASP A 9 7.98 -4.93 -3.87
N SER A 10 7.78 -5.43 -5.09
CA SER A 10 7.44 -4.61 -6.26
C SER A 10 6.13 -3.84 -6.10
N GLY A 11 5.15 -4.37 -5.37
CA GLY A 11 3.88 -3.70 -5.12
C GLY A 11 4.04 -2.52 -4.16
N VAL A 12 4.72 -2.71 -3.04
CA VAL A 12 4.99 -1.65 -2.05
C VAL A 12 5.94 -0.59 -2.62
N ALA A 13 6.98 -1.00 -3.35
CA ALA A 13 7.88 -0.08 -4.04
C ALA A 13 7.13 0.83 -5.02
N GLY A 14 6.23 0.26 -5.83
CA GLY A 14 5.38 1.01 -6.76
C GLY A 14 4.50 2.03 -6.05
N ARG A 15 3.89 1.65 -4.92
CA ARG A 15 3.06 2.56 -4.12
C ARG A 15 3.86 3.73 -3.53
N ILE A 16 5.01 3.46 -2.93
CA ILE A 16 5.87 4.50 -2.35
C ILE A 16 6.43 5.42 -3.45
N TRP A 17 6.71 4.87 -4.64
CA TRP A 17 7.09 5.69 -5.78
C TRP A 17 6.00 6.70 -6.15
N VAL A 18 4.75 6.24 -6.31
CA VAL A 18 3.63 7.11 -6.72
C VAL A 18 3.24 8.09 -5.62
N GLU A 19 2.91 7.59 -4.43
CA GLU A 19 2.39 8.43 -3.34
C GLU A 19 3.50 9.28 -2.70
N GLY A 20 4.68 8.68 -2.49
CA GLY A 20 5.80 9.32 -1.82
C GLY A 20 6.66 10.17 -2.75
N VAL A 21 7.25 9.58 -3.78
CA VAL A 21 8.18 10.32 -4.65
C VAL A 21 7.43 11.29 -5.55
N LEU A 22 6.45 10.81 -6.33
CA LEU A 22 5.74 11.66 -7.28
C LEU A 22 4.77 12.63 -6.56
N GLY A 23 3.89 12.09 -5.72
CA GLY A 23 2.86 12.88 -5.03
C GLY A 23 3.43 13.86 -4.00
N LEU A 24 4.26 13.35 -3.08
CA LEU A 24 4.74 14.15 -1.95
C LEU A 24 5.96 15.02 -2.31
N LEU A 25 7.03 14.41 -2.82
CA LEU A 25 8.30 15.11 -3.03
C LEU A 25 8.22 16.02 -4.27
N LEU A 26 7.90 15.45 -5.44
CA LEU A 26 7.80 16.25 -6.66
C LEU A 26 6.61 17.21 -6.64
N GLY A 27 5.46 16.81 -6.09
CA GLY A 27 4.32 17.71 -5.88
C GLY A 27 4.65 18.94 -5.03
N ARG A 28 5.58 18.82 -4.08
CA ARG A 28 6.10 19.96 -3.28
C ARG A 28 7.34 20.62 -3.88
N ARG A 29 7.63 20.37 -5.16
CA ARG A 29 8.79 20.91 -5.89
C ARG A 29 10.13 20.62 -5.20
N ARG A 30 10.25 19.48 -4.53
CA ARG A 30 11.52 19.04 -3.93
C ARG A 30 12.38 18.39 -5.00
N THR A 31 13.68 18.68 -4.97
CA THR A 31 14.65 17.96 -5.81
C THR A 31 14.85 16.56 -5.25
N VAL A 32 14.70 15.54 -6.10
CA VAL A 32 14.89 14.14 -5.74
C VAL A 32 16.11 13.61 -6.48
N ILE A 33 17.08 13.10 -5.72
CA ILE A 33 18.25 12.39 -6.26
C ILE A 33 18.14 10.94 -5.80
N LEU A 34 18.02 10.05 -6.78
CA LEU A 34 17.90 8.61 -6.57
C LEU A 34 19.15 7.93 -7.12
N ALA A 35 19.94 7.34 -6.23
CA ALA A 35 20.98 6.38 -6.62
C ALA A 35 20.36 5.00 -6.53
N THR A 36 20.29 4.26 -7.62
CA THR A 36 19.67 2.93 -7.64
C THR A 36 20.23 2.08 -8.79
N HIS A 37 20.26 0.77 -8.59
CA HIS A 37 20.48 -0.21 -9.65
C HIS A 37 19.20 -0.54 -10.44
N LEU A 38 18.05 -0.06 -9.98
CA LEU A 38 16.75 -0.32 -10.59
C LEU A 38 16.56 0.54 -11.85
N THR A 39 16.74 -0.09 -13.01
CA THR A 39 16.76 0.57 -14.31
C THR A 39 15.39 1.09 -14.76
N HIS A 40 14.29 0.56 -14.23
CA HIS A 40 12.93 0.97 -14.62
C HIS A 40 12.58 2.42 -14.24
N PHE A 41 13.26 3.00 -13.24
CA PHE A 41 13.09 4.42 -12.89
C PHE A 41 13.74 5.38 -13.89
N SER A 42 14.72 4.89 -14.68
CA SER A 42 15.45 5.71 -15.65
C SER A 42 14.52 6.39 -16.66
N ARG A 43 13.46 5.71 -17.10
CA ARG A 43 12.48 6.23 -18.06
C ARG A 43 11.65 7.41 -17.54
N ARG A 44 11.45 7.47 -16.22
CA ARG A 44 10.66 8.52 -15.55
C ARG A 44 11.55 9.62 -14.97
N ALA A 45 12.87 9.51 -15.10
CA ALA A 45 13.81 10.48 -14.59
C ALA A 45 13.92 11.69 -15.52
N HIS A 46 14.05 12.89 -14.95
CA HIS A 46 14.36 14.09 -15.72
C HIS A 46 15.81 14.10 -16.22
N LYS A 47 16.73 13.52 -15.44
CA LYS A 47 18.14 13.39 -15.76
C LYS A 47 18.67 12.07 -15.23
N ILE A 48 19.49 11.41 -16.03
CA ILE A 48 20.19 10.18 -15.71
C ILE A 48 21.68 10.49 -15.64
N ILE A 49 22.35 9.91 -14.64
CA ILE A 49 23.81 9.88 -14.54
C ILE A 49 24.19 8.42 -14.34
N TYR A 50 24.82 7.82 -15.35
CA TYR A 50 25.27 6.43 -15.30
C TYR A 50 26.74 6.40 -14.88
N LEU A 51 27.01 5.67 -13.79
CA LEU A 51 28.34 5.47 -13.25
C LEU A 51 28.84 4.07 -13.61
N GLU A 52 30.06 4.02 -14.14
CA GLU A 52 30.75 2.78 -14.51
C GLU A 52 32.21 2.87 -14.04
N GLY A 53 32.66 1.88 -13.26
CA GLY A 53 34.03 1.88 -12.73
C GLY A 53 34.39 3.13 -11.90
N GLY A 54 33.42 3.73 -11.20
CA GLY A 54 33.62 4.95 -10.41
C GLY A 54 33.71 6.24 -11.22
N ARG A 55 33.46 6.20 -12.54
CA ARG A 55 33.43 7.37 -13.43
C ARG A 55 32.05 7.56 -14.04
N ILE A 56 31.72 8.80 -14.41
CA ILE A 56 30.50 9.08 -15.19
C ILE A 56 30.76 8.61 -16.62
N SER A 57 30.03 7.57 -17.03
CA SER A 57 30.12 7.00 -18.38
C SER A 57 29.19 7.75 -19.34
N VAL A 58 27.94 8.01 -18.93
CA VAL A 58 27.00 8.83 -19.71
C VAL A 58 26.06 9.61 -18.78
N GLN A 59 25.67 10.82 -19.19
CA GLN A 59 24.67 11.62 -18.49
C GLN A 59 23.80 12.40 -19.47
N GLY A 60 22.56 12.69 -19.08
CA GLY A 60 21.62 13.47 -19.89
C GLY A 60 20.18 13.18 -19.54
N SER A 61 19.25 13.74 -20.31
CA SER A 61 17.86 13.28 -20.33
C SER A 61 17.77 11.82 -20.81
N PRO A 62 16.68 11.10 -20.52
CA PRO A 62 16.49 9.73 -21.01
C PRO A 62 16.68 9.59 -22.52
N LEU A 63 16.23 10.57 -23.31
CA LEU A 63 16.38 10.59 -24.77
C LEU A 63 17.83 10.81 -25.22
N GLU A 64 18.60 11.62 -24.49
CA GLU A 64 20.03 11.82 -24.78
C GLU A 64 20.84 10.57 -24.42
N VAL A 65 20.56 9.95 -23.28
CA VAL A 65 21.22 8.70 -22.86
C VAL A 65 20.88 7.55 -23.82
N ALA A 66 19.62 7.44 -24.25
CA ALA A 66 19.21 6.44 -25.23
C ALA A 66 19.94 6.58 -26.57
N ARG A 67 20.22 7.82 -27.01
CA ARG A 67 20.98 8.09 -28.23
C ARG A 67 22.49 7.88 -28.05
N ALA A 68 23.04 8.31 -26.92
CA ALA A 68 24.47 8.22 -26.64
C ALA A 68 24.94 6.78 -26.33
N ALA A 69 24.09 5.96 -25.69
CA ALA A 69 24.40 4.59 -25.33
C ALA A 69 23.24 3.61 -25.64
N PRO A 70 22.99 3.30 -26.93
CA PRO A 70 21.85 2.48 -27.33
C PRO A 70 21.85 1.06 -26.74
N LYS A 71 23.02 0.41 -26.64
CA LYS A 71 23.15 -0.94 -26.05
C LYS A 71 22.77 -0.96 -24.57
N LEU A 72 23.21 0.05 -23.81
CA LEU A 72 22.87 0.21 -22.40
C LEU A 72 21.35 0.41 -22.24
N TRP A 73 20.77 1.26 -23.08
CA TRP A 73 19.34 1.53 -23.07
C TRP A 73 18.49 0.30 -23.44
N GLN A 74 18.96 -0.51 -24.39
CA GLN A 74 18.35 -1.80 -24.73
C GLN A 74 18.41 -2.77 -23.55
N ALA A 75 19.55 -2.90 -22.88
CA ALA A 75 19.67 -3.75 -21.69
C ALA A 75 18.69 -3.34 -20.57
N TRP A 76 18.43 -2.04 -20.41
CA TRP A 76 17.42 -1.53 -19.48
C TRP A 76 15.98 -1.76 -19.93
N SER A 77 15.76 -1.92 -21.24
CA SER A 77 14.46 -2.22 -21.84
C SER A 77 14.11 -3.71 -21.73
N ASP A 78 15.09 -4.57 -21.97
CA ASP A 78 14.93 -6.03 -21.97
C ASP A 78 14.92 -6.62 -20.54
N GLY A 79 15.46 -5.87 -19.57
CA GLY A 79 15.54 -6.25 -18.15
C GLY A 79 14.21 -6.47 -17.43
N GLY A 80 13.05 -6.34 -18.11
CA GLY A 80 11.78 -6.98 -17.73
C GLY A 80 11.09 -6.57 -16.42
N GLU A 81 11.77 -5.90 -15.48
CA GLU A 81 11.17 -5.49 -14.21
C GLU A 81 10.19 -4.32 -14.37
N GLY A 82 10.33 -3.54 -15.46
CA GLY A 82 9.45 -2.41 -15.77
C GLY A 82 7.99 -2.80 -16.06
N GLN A 83 7.75 -3.97 -16.66
CA GLN A 83 6.41 -4.41 -17.04
C GLN A 83 5.55 -4.84 -15.84
N ARG A 84 6.17 -5.34 -14.76
CA ARG A 84 5.44 -5.70 -13.53
C ARG A 84 5.05 -4.47 -12.70
N ALA A 85 5.88 -3.42 -12.71
CA ALA A 85 5.58 -2.17 -12.02
C ALA A 85 4.51 -1.35 -12.76
N GLU A 86 4.49 -1.36 -14.09
CA GLU A 86 3.46 -0.65 -14.88
C GLU A 86 2.05 -1.18 -14.61
N GLY A 87 1.88 -2.51 -14.49
CA GLY A 87 0.61 -3.09 -14.05
C GLY A 87 0.23 -2.77 -12.61
N ALA A 88 1.19 -2.52 -11.71
CA ALA A 88 0.90 -2.09 -10.34
C ALA A 88 0.56 -0.59 -10.24
N ILE A 89 1.12 0.24 -11.13
CA ILE A 89 0.90 1.69 -11.19
C ILE A 89 -0.49 2.04 -11.72
N GLU A 90 -1.02 1.32 -12.72
CA GLU A 90 -2.41 1.51 -13.17
C GLU A 90 -3.46 1.02 -12.15
N VAL A 91 -3.09 0.08 -11.28
CA VAL A 91 -4.01 -0.55 -10.31
C VAL A 91 -4.07 0.23 -8.98
N ALA A 92 -3.17 1.21 -8.79
CA ALA A 92 -3.14 2.10 -7.62
C ALA A 92 -4.19 3.24 -7.68
N GLY A 93 -5.00 3.33 -8.74
CA GLY A 93 -6.27 4.08 -8.76
C GLY A 93 -7.40 3.39 -7.98
N GLY A 94 -7.08 2.41 -7.13
CA GLY A 94 -8.01 1.66 -6.30
C GLY A 94 -8.23 2.24 -4.91
N GLU A 95 -8.46 3.56 -4.77
CA GLU A 95 -8.92 4.19 -3.50
C GLU A 95 -10.15 3.48 -2.89
N GLY A 96 -10.86 2.67 -3.68
CA GLY A 96 -12.03 1.92 -3.25
C GLY A 96 -11.79 0.57 -2.57
N ARG A 97 -10.62 -0.09 -2.66
CA ARG A 97 -10.51 -1.49 -2.17
C ARG A 97 -10.20 -1.59 -0.68
N THR A 98 -9.15 -0.92 -0.20
CA THR A 98 -8.75 -0.99 1.21
C THR A 98 -9.78 -0.36 2.16
N ALA A 99 -10.45 0.71 1.74
CA ALA A 99 -11.49 1.35 2.54
C ALA A 99 -12.78 0.51 2.59
N ARG A 100 -13.24 -0.05 1.45
CA ARG A 100 -14.43 -0.90 1.41
C ARG A 100 -14.24 -2.20 2.17
N GLU A 101 -13.06 -2.83 2.06
CA GLU A 101 -12.72 -4.03 2.83
C GLU A 101 -12.74 -3.75 4.33
N ARG A 102 -12.13 -2.64 4.77
CA ARG A 102 -12.17 -2.21 6.19
C ARG A 102 -13.60 -1.91 6.66
N TRP A 103 -14.40 -1.21 5.87
CA TRP A 103 -15.79 -0.90 6.22
C TRP A 103 -16.67 -2.17 6.24
N ALA A 104 -16.47 -3.10 5.30
CA ALA A 104 -17.14 -4.39 5.29
C ALA A 104 -16.79 -5.21 6.54
N LEU A 105 -15.53 -5.16 6.97
CA LEU A 105 -15.06 -5.83 8.17
C LEU A 105 -15.66 -5.20 9.43
N VAL A 106 -15.70 -3.86 9.53
CA VAL A 106 -16.42 -3.14 10.59
C VAL A 106 -17.89 -3.57 10.64
N ARG A 107 -18.59 -3.59 9.50
CA ARG A 107 -20.01 -4.00 9.42
C ARG A 107 -20.25 -5.46 9.81
N LEU A 108 -19.31 -6.36 9.55
CA LEU A 108 -19.37 -7.76 9.98
C LEU A 108 -19.15 -7.89 11.48
N VAL A 109 -18.10 -7.23 12.00
CA VAL A 109 -17.77 -7.23 13.43
C VAL A 109 -18.89 -6.60 14.26
N SER A 110 -19.50 -5.50 13.80
CA SER A 110 -20.66 -4.89 14.48
C SER A 110 -21.88 -5.82 14.54
N ARG A 111 -22.17 -6.58 13.47
CA ARG A 111 -23.26 -7.57 13.48
C ARG A 111 -23.01 -8.73 14.44
N LEU A 112 -21.77 -9.19 14.56
CA LEU A 112 -21.39 -10.22 15.53
C LEU A 112 -21.50 -9.72 16.96
N ALA A 113 -21.05 -8.48 17.23
CA ALA A 113 -21.18 -7.85 18.53
C ALA A 113 -22.67 -7.71 18.96
N LEU A 114 -23.53 -7.29 18.03
CA LEU A 114 -24.98 -7.18 18.27
C LEU A 114 -25.63 -8.55 18.55
N ARG A 115 -25.24 -9.60 17.83
CA ARG A 115 -25.70 -10.98 18.10
C ARG A 115 -25.28 -11.48 19.48
N GLN A 116 -24.06 -11.16 19.92
CA GLN A 116 -23.59 -11.54 21.27
C GLN A 116 -24.34 -10.77 22.37
N SER A 117 -24.73 -9.51 22.11
CA SER A 117 -25.56 -8.75 23.05
C SER A 117 -26.99 -9.27 23.15
N SER A 118 -27.60 -9.76 22.05
CA SER A 118 -28.96 -10.35 22.10
C SER A 118 -29.00 -11.65 22.90
N THR A 119 -27.95 -12.49 22.80
CA THR A 119 -27.87 -13.74 23.58
C THR A 119 -27.64 -13.49 25.07
N ARG A 120 -26.92 -12.41 25.42
CA ARG A 120 -26.74 -11.97 26.82
C ARG A 120 -28.01 -11.34 27.40
N ALA A 121 -28.79 -10.61 26.61
CA ALA A 121 -30.06 -10.02 27.04
C ALA A 121 -31.12 -11.11 27.33
N SER A 122 -31.19 -12.15 26.50
CA SER A 122 -32.12 -13.27 26.70
C SER A 122 -31.81 -14.11 27.95
N ARG A 123 -30.58 -14.10 28.46
CA ARG A 123 -30.20 -14.82 29.70
C ARG A 123 -30.54 -14.04 30.99
N ARG A 124 -30.71 -12.72 30.93
CA ARG A 124 -31.11 -11.92 32.12
C ARG A 124 -32.63 -11.92 32.34
N GLY A 125 -33.43 -11.98 31.27
CA GLY A 125 -34.89 -11.99 31.41
C GLY A 125 -35.46 -13.26 32.07
N ILE A 126 -34.72 -14.37 32.06
CA ILE A 126 -35.20 -15.65 32.63
C ILE A 126 -34.90 -15.76 34.14
N SER A 127 -33.90 -15.06 34.69
CA SER A 127 -33.65 -15.08 36.15
C SER A 127 -34.66 -14.20 36.91
N ASP A 128 -35.01 -13.05 36.36
CA ASP A 128 -35.81 -12.05 37.09
C ASP A 128 -37.29 -12.49 37.28
N GLU A 129 -37.77 -13.44 36.49
CA GLU A 129 -39.13 -14.00 36.59
C GLU A 129 -39.19 -15.20 37.55
N ALA A 130 -38.10 -15.98 37.68
CA ALA A 130 -38.02 -17.09 38.63
C ALA A 130 -37.93 -16.60 40.09
N ASP A 131 -37.30 -15.44 40.33
CA ASP A 131 -37.14 -14.87 41.67
C ASP A 131 -38.45 -14.26 42.23
N LYS A 132 -39.39 -13.87 41.35
CA LYS A 132 -40.71 -13.37 41.80
C LYS A 132 -41.62 -14.46 42.32
N TYR A 133 -41.63 -15.64 41.69
CA TYR A 133 -42.50 -16.75 42.11
C TYR A 133 -42.09 -17.39 43.44
N ASN A 134 -40.81 -17.32 43.82
CA ASN A 134 -40.34 -17.92 45.08
C ASN A 134 -40.57 -17.02 46.31
N ASN A 135 -40.81 -15.72 46.13
CA ASN A 135 -40.97 -14.78 47.24
C ASN A 135 -42.42 -14.63 47.73
N GLU A 136 -43.42 -14.99 46.92
CA GLU A 136 -44.82 -14.95 47.34
C GLU A 136 -45.25 -16.16 48.19
N HIS A 137 -44.52 -17.27 48.12
CA HIS A 137 -44.87 -18.50 48.84
C HIS A 137 -44.40 -18.53 50.31
N ASN A 138 -43.60 -17.55 50.75
CA ASN A 138 -43.12 -17.45 52.14
C ASN A 138 -43.81 -16.36 52.97
N LYS A 139 -44.89 -15.74 52.47
CA LYS A 139 -45.57 -14.64 53.19
C LYS A 139 -46.65 -15.12 54.18
N TRP A 140 -46.94 -16.42 54.25
CA TRP A 140 -47.98 -16.98 55.13
C TRP A 140 -47.61 -18.33 55.76
N LYS A 141 -46.38 -18.47 56.25
CA LYS A 141 -46.00 -19.48 57.25
C LYS A 141 -45.13 -18.82 58.31
#